data_AF-A3KMT1-F1
#
_entry.id   AF-A3KMT1-F1
#
_cell.length_a   1.000
_cell.length_b   1.000
_cell.length_c   1.000
_cell.angle_alpha   90.00
_cell.angle_beta   90.00
_cell.angle_gamma   90.00
#
_symmetry.space_group_name_H-M   'P 1'
#
loop_
_entity.id
_entity.type
_entity.pdbx_description
1 polymer ?
#
loop_
_entity_poly.entity_id
_entity_poly.type
_entity_poly.pdbx_seq_one_letter_code
_entity_poly.pdbx_strand_id
1 'polypeptide(L)'
;MEGRYNLKSPAVKRLMKEAAELRDPTDHYHAQPLEDNLFEWHFTVRGPPDSDFDGGVYHGRIVLPPEYPMKPPSIILLTANGRFEVGKKICLSISGHHPETWQPSWSIRTALLAIIGFMPTKGEGAIGSLDYTPEERKALAKRSQDYFCEVCGVSMKSTLLPLSSSSSQADVEARELARQISFKAEVNPPGGAENHPNQSQERTEPNVRTHPETEPADVSTSAGQETSPPSPSTNVSRSPRQRRAQQRRTPASTGLIQVQQRAVNGSNTGSAVLIVVLTLALAALIFRRVYLANDYIFDYEL
;
A
#
# COMPACT_ATOMS: atom_id res chain seq x y z
N MET A 1 -6.26 10.56 20.22
CA MET A 1 -5.10 10.16 19.40
C MET A 1 -3.98 11.21 19.40
N GLU A 2 -4.29 12.51 19.27
CA GLU A 2 -3.35 13.62 19.02
C GLU A 2 -2.07 13.64 19.88
N GLY A 3 -2.17 13.41 21.20
CA GLY A 3 -1.02 13.44 22.12
C GLY A 3 0.07 12.37 21.91
N ARG A 4 -0.15 11.38 21.03
CA ARG A 4 0.85 10.34 20.71
C ARG A 4 1.75 10.68 19.52
N TYR A 5 1.40 11.68 18.70
CA TYR A 5 2.01 11.89 17.39
C TYR A 5 2.63 13.28 17.23
N ASN A 6 3.76 13.37 16.53
CA ASN A 6 4.41 14.66 16.25
C ASN A 6 3.61 15.47 15.23
N LEU A 7 2.73 16.35 15.72
CA LEU A 7 1.88 17.25 14.92
C LEU A 7 2.67 18.24 14.03
N LYS A 8 4.01 18.31 14.12
CA LYS A 8 4.84 19.06 13.16
C LYS A 8 5.12 18.26 11.88
N SER A 9 4.99 16.93 11.90
CA SER A 9 5.18 16.07 10.72
C SER A 9 4.10 16.31 9.65
N PRO A 10 4.47 16.57 8.39
CA PRO A 10 3.49 16.70 7.30
C PRO A 10 2.60 15.46 7.13
N ALA A 11 3.16 14.26 7.30
CA ALA A 11 2.43 13.00 7.22
C ALA A 11 1.33 12.91 8.30
N VAL A 12 1.69 13.22 9.55
CA VAL A 12 0.74 13.24 10.68
C VAL A 12 -0.36 14.28 10.44
N LYS A 13 -0.02 15.49 9.97
CA LYS A 13 -1.02 16.51 9.63
C LYS A 13 -1.98 16.05 8.53
N ARG A 14 -1.46 15.40 7.48
CA ARG A 14 -2.26 14.86 6.36
C ARG A 14 -3.21 13.77 6.86
N LEU A 15 -2.70 12.79 7.61
CA LEU A 15 -3.50 11.67 8.13
C LEU A 15 -4.54 12.11 9.16
N MET A 16 -4.23 13.07 10.04
CA MET A 16 -5.23 13.64 10.96
C MET A 16 -6.35 14.39 10.22
N LYS A 17 -6.04 15.09 9.12
CA LYS A 17 -7.07 15.72 8.28
C LYS A 17 -7.96 14.66 7.61
N GLU A 18 -7.36 13.63 7.01
CA GLU A 18 -8.13 12.55 6.36
C GLU A 18 -8.95 11.74 7.36
N ALA A 19 -8.48 11.58 8.61
CA ALA A 19 -9.25 10.92 9.66
C ALA A 19 -10.46 11.75 10.10
N ALA A 20 -10.38 13.08 10.01
CA ALA A 20 -11.53 13.96 10.24
C ALA A 20 -12.51 13.99 9.04
N GLU A 21 -12.02 13.74 7.82
CA GLU A 21 -12.80 13.62 6.57
C GLU A 21 -13.55 12.28 6.48
N LEU A 22 -12.91 11.18 6.90
CA LEU A 22 -13.41 9.80 6.76
C LEU A 22 -14.02 9.21 8.04
N ARG A 23 -14.13 10.01 9.12
CA ARG A 23 -14.62 9.58 10.45
C ARG A 23 -15.97 8.85 10.38
N ASP A 24 -16.91 9.40 9.62
CA ASP A 24 -18.29 8.94 9.58
C ASP A 24 -18.48 8.00 8.37
N PRO A 25 -19.13 6.84 8.53
CA PRO A 25 -19.29 5.88 7.45
C PRO A 25 -20.20 6.41 6.34
N THR A 26 -19.88 6.05 5.10
CA THR A 26 -20.79 6.25 3.95
C THR A 26 -21.56 4.97 3.64
N ASP A 27 -22.40 5.02 2.61
CA ASP A 27 -23.08 3.87 2.02
C ASP A 27 -22.16 2.97 1.18
N HIS A 28 -21.04 3.50 0.66
CA HIS A 28 -20.06 2.77 -0.16
C HIS A 28 -18.83 2.33 0.60
N TYR A 29 -18.33 3.15 1.53
CA TYR A 29 -17.09 2.89 2.24
C TYR A 29 -17.04 3.51 3.64
N HIS A 30 -16.20 2.94 4.49
CA HIS A 30 -15.79 3.48 5.79
C HIS A 30 -14.31 3.17 6.00
N ALA A 31 -13.53 4.08 6.59
CA ALA A 31 -12.13 3.83 6.91
C ALA A 31 -11.64 4.67 8.08
N GLN A 32 -10.87 4.05 8.97
CA GLN A 32 -10.31 4.72 10.16
C GLN A 32 -8.93 4.15 10.54
N PRO A 33 -8.04 4.96 11.15
CA PRO A 33 -6.80 4.45 11.76
C PRO A 33 -7.12 3.52 12.94
N LEU A 34 -6.19 2.60 13.24
CA LEU A 34 -6.22 1.86 14.50
C LEU A 34 -5.97 2.81 15.69
N GLU A 35 -6.56 2.50 16.85
CA GLU A 35 -6.52 3.40 18.04
C GLU A 35 -5.10 3.72 18.53
N ASP A 36 -4.18 2.77 18.35
CA ASP A 36 -2.75 2.89 18.65
C ASP A 36 -1.93 3.40 17.46
N ASN A 37 -2.21 2.92 16.24
CA ASN A 37 -1.41 3.17 15.03
C ASN A 37 -2.10 4.06 13.97
N LEU A 38 -1.70 5.34 13.88
CA LEU A 38 -2.16 6.28 12.84
C LEU A 38 -1.74 5.90 11.41
N PHE A 39 -0.71 5.07 11.26
CA PHE A 39 -0.16 4.64 9.97
C PHE A 39 -0.71 3.29 9.49
N GLU A 40 -1.63 2.68 10.24
CA GLU A 40 -2.37 1.49 9.82
C GLU A 40 -3.87 1.73 9.98
N TRP A 41 -4.59 1.62 8.88
CA TRP A 41 -6.02 1.91 8.81
C TRP A 41 -6.77 0.66 8.42
N HIS A 42 -7.92 0.43 9.03
CA HIS A 42 -8.88 -0.57 8.58
C HIS A 42 -9.96 0.11 7.75
N PHE A 43 -10.40 -0.57 6.69
CA PHE A 43 -11.43 -0.08 5.80
C PHE A 43 -12.45 -1.15 5.44
N THR A 44 -13.65 -0.72 5.10
CA THR A 44 -14.70 -1.54 4.51
C THR A 44 -15.21 -0.85 3.26
N VAL A 45 -15.39 -1.60 2.17
CA VAL A 45 -16.00 -1.13 0.91
C VAL A 45 -17.15 -2.04 0.50
N ARG A 46 -18.20 -1.47 -0.11
CA ARG A 46 -19.25 -2.23 -0.81
C ARG A 46 -18.71 -2.70 -2.16
N GLY A 47 -19.15 -3.87 -2.62
CA GLY A 47 -18.92 -4.28 -4.00
C GLY A 47 -19.73 -3.40 -4.97
N PRO A 48 -19.20 -3.07 -6.16
CA PRO A 48 -19.94 -2.26 -7.13
C PRO A 48 -21.27 -2.94 -7.56
N PRO A 49 -22.34 -2.16 -7.78
CA PRO A 49 -23.55 -2.68 -8.40
C PRO A 49 -23.25 -3.16 -9.83
N ASP A 50 -24.16 -3.98 -10.37
CA ASP A 50 -24.08 -4.56 -11.72
C ASP A 50 -22.86 -5.47 -11.94
N SER A 51 -22.28 -6.02 -10.87
CA SER A 51 -21.02 -6.79 -10.91
C SER A 51 -21.10 -8.12 -10.16
N ASP A 52 -20.08 -8.97 -10.32
CA ASP A 52 -19.96 -10.24 -9.57
C ASP A 52 -19.74 -10.05 -8.06
N PHE A 53 -19.53 -8.80 -7.63
CA PHE A 53 -19.28 -8.39 -6.25
C PHE A 53 -20.51 -7.69 -5.63
N ASP A 54 -21.58 -7.51 -6.40
CA ASP A 54 -22.81 -6.85 -5.96
C ASP A 54 -23.43 -7.56 -4.74
N GLY A 55 -24.03 -6.77 -3.84
CA GLY A 55 -24.43 -7.21 -2.50
C GLY A 55 -23.28 -7.51 -1.54
N GLY A 56 -22.02 -7.48 -1.98
CA GLY A 56 -20.84 -7.73 -1.17
C GLY A 56 -20.41 -6.53 -0.31
N VAL A 57 -19.76 -6.81 0.82
CA VAL A 57 -19.15 -5.85 1.74
C VAL A 57 -17.81 -6.41 2.21
N TYR A 58 -16.71 -5.78 1.78
CA TYR A 58 -15.36 -6.32 1.87
C TYR A 58 -14.49 -5.50 2.81
N HIS A 59 -13.91 -6.17 3.81
CA HIS A 59 -12.96 -5.57 4.73
C HIS A 59 -11.52 -5.66 4.21
N GLY A 60 -10.70 -4.68 4.56
CA GLY A 60 -9.28 -4.63 4.28
C GLY A 60 -8.53 -3.69 5.21
N ARG A 61 -7.23 -3.56 4.98
CA ARG A 61 -6.35 -2.62 5.67
C ARG A 61 -5.39 -1.90 4.74
N ILE A 62 -5.02 -0.69 5.14
CA ILE A 62 -4.12 0.23 4.45
C ILE A 62 -2.93 0.51 5.38
N VAL A 63 -1.71 0.20 4.92
CA VAL A 63 -0.47 0.46 5.66
C VAL A 63 0.27 1.60 4.97
N LEU A 64 0.49 2.69 5.70
CA LEU A 64 0.99 3.96 5.20
C LEU A 64 2.48 4.12 5.54
N PRO A 65 3.34 4.50 4.58
CA PRO A 65 4.74 4.80 4.87
C PRO A 65 4.88 6.09 5.69
N PRO A 66 5.95 6.27 6.50
CA PRO A 66 6.23 7.52 7.20
C PRO A 66 6.33 8.75 6.28
N GLU A 67 6.67 8.55 5.01
CA GLU A 67 6.74 9.57 3.97
C GLU A 67 5.41 9.87 3.26
N TYR A 68 4.29 9.27 3.67
CA TYR A 68 2.96 9.57 3.11
C TYR A 68 2.64 11.08 3.22
N PRO A 69 2.10 11.74 2.18
CA PRO A 69 1.62 11.20 0.90
C PRO A 69 2.67 11.19 -0.23
N MET A 70 3.96 11.44 0.04
CA MET A 70 5.01 11.40 -0.99
C MET A 70 5.36 9.97 -1.43
N LYS A 71 4.98 8.95 -0.65
CA LYS A 71 4.99 7.54 -1.06
C LYS A 71 3.59 6.93 -0.94
N PRO A 72 3.20 6.03 -1.87
CA PRO A 72 1.91 5.33 -1.85
C PRO A 72 1.74 4.38 -0.66
N PRO A 73 0.48 4.06 -0.28
CA PRO A 73 0.18 3.02 0.69
C PRO A 73 0.41 1.60 0.14
N SER A 74 0.49 0.63 1.05
CA SER A 74 0.21 -0.78 0.76
C SER A 74 -1.24 -1.09 1.11
N ILE A 75 -1.98 -1.74 0.21
CA ILE A 75 -3.40 -2.10 0.39
C ILE A 75 -3.50 -3.62 0.50
N ILE A 76 -4.28 -4.13 1.46
CA ILE A 76 -4.49 -5.57 1.73
C ILE A 76 -5.99 -5.82 1.91
N LEU A 77 -6.56 -6.83 1.24
CA LEU A 77 -7.92 -7.31 1.52
C LEU A 77 -7.89 -8.40 2.59
N LEU A 78 -8.89 -8.38 3.48
CA LEU A 78 -9.03 -9.32 4.60
C LEU A 78 -10.27 -10.23 4.43
N THR A 79 -11.31 -9.78 3.72
CA THR A 79 -12.47 -10.61 3.36
C THR A 79 -12.25 -11.32 2.03
N ALA A 80 -12.57 -12.61 1.97
CA ALA A 80 -12.48 -13.41 0.75
C ALA A 80 -13.46 -12.92 -0.32
N ASN A 81 -12.96 -12.76 -1.56
CA ASN A 81 -13.66 -12.01 -2.61
C ASN A 81 -13.47 -12.58 -4.03
N GLY A 82 -12.51 -13.48 -4.27
CA GLY A 82 -12.30 -14.11 -5.60
C GLY A 82 -11.68 -13.19 -6.66
N ARG A 83 -11.14 -12.03 -6.24
CA ARG A 83 -10.49 -11.01 -7.08
C ARG A 83 -9.08 -10.69 -6.61
N PHE A 84 -8.90 -10.63 -5.29
CA PHE A 84 -7.65 -10.35 -4.59
C PHE A 84 -7.41 -11.40 -3.51
N GLU A 85 -6.17 -11.89 -3.43
CA GLU A 85 -5.76 -12.88 -2.44
C GLU A 85 -5.70 -12.28 -1.03
N VAL A 86 -6.37 -12.94 -0.09
CA VAL A 86 -6.53 -12.46 1.29
C VAL A 86 -5.17 -12.36 2.01
N GLY A 87 -4.95 -11.25 2.71
CA GLY A 87 -3.74 -11.01 3.50
C GLY A 87 -2.52 -10.54 2.70
N LYS A 88 -2.53 -10.65 1.36
CA LYS A 88 -1.46 -10.14 0.50
C LYS A 88 -1.65 -8.68 0.13
N LYS A 89 -0.53 -8.03 -0.26
CA LYS A 89 -0.57 -6.70 -0.89
C LYS A 89 -1.12 -6.83 -2.31
N ILE A 90 -2.06 -5.97 -2.67
CA ILE A 90 -2.60 -5.93 -4.04
C ILE A 90 -1.80 -4.98 -4.92
N CYS A 91 -1.54 -5.38 -6.16
CA CYS A 91 -1.00 -4.49 -7.20
C CYS A 91 -2.12 -3.72 -7.90
N LEU A 92 -2.25 -2.44 -7.58
CA LEU A 92 -2.98 -1.44 -8.37
C LEU A 92 -2.05 -0.27 -8.71
N SER A 93 -2.36 0.52 -9.73
CA SER A 93 -1.62 1.77 -10.07
C SER A 93 -1.82 2.92 -9.05
N ILE A 94 -2.62 2.69 -8.01
CA ILE A 94 -2.73 3.53 -6.80
C ILE A 94 -2.00 2.92 -5.57
N SER A 95 -1.31 1.79 -5.75
CA SER A 95 -0.59 1.06 -4.70
C SER A 95 0.93 1.17 -4.83
N GLY A 96 1.66 0.88 -3.76
CA GLY A 96 3.13 0.92 -3.73
C GLY A 96 3.91 -0.08 -4.58
N HIS A 97 3.25 -0.77 -5.52
CA HIS A 97 3.94 -1.52 -6.58
C HIS A 97 4.27 -0.67 -7.82
N HIS A 98 3.58 0.47 -8.00
CA HIS A 98 3.85 1.47 -9.03
C HIS A 98 4.05 2.86 -8.39
N PRO A 99 5.17 3.10 -7.68
CA PRO A 99 5.46 4.39 -7.04
C PRO A 99 5.56 5.56 -8.03
N GLU A 100 5.81 5.30 -9.31
CA GLU A 100 5.84 6.25 -10.41
C GLU A 100 4.45 6.73 -10.88
N THR A 101 3.40 5.92 -10.73
CA THR A 101 2.03 6.31 -11.11
C THR A 101 1.28 6.98 -9.95
N TRP A 102 1.76 6.83 -8.71
CA TRP A 102 1.21 7.46 -7.52
C TRP A 102 1.27 8.99 -7.56
N GLN A 103 0.20 9.64 -7.08
CA GLN A 103 0.14 11.10 -6.95
C GLN A 103 -0.07 11.50 -5.48
N PRO A 104 0.80 12.34 -4.88
CA PRO A 104 0.62 12.84 -3.51
C PRO A 104 -0.65 13.68 -3.26
N SER A 105 -1.38 14.05 -4.31
CA SER A 105 -2.72 14.65 -4.25
C SER A 105 -3.81 13.64 -3.89
N TRP A 106 -3.65 12.35 -4.24
CA TRP A 106 -4.59 11.29 -3.90
C TRP A 106 -4.64 11.06 -2.39
N SER A 107 -5.83 10.77 -1.87
CA SER A 107 -6.12 10.50 -0.46
C SER A 107 -6.52 9.05 -0.24
N ILE A 108 -6.72 8.66 1.02
CA ILE A 108 -7.34 7.38 1.39
C ILE A 108 -8.74 7.29 0.77
N ARG A 109 -9.52 8.38 0.70
CA ARG A 109 -10.80 8.42 -0.06
C ARG A 109 -10.60 8.01 -1.53
N THR A 110 -9.58 8.56 -2.19
CA THR A 110 -9.23 8.20 -3.58
C THR A 110 -8.86 6.72 -3.70
N ALA A 111 -8.10 6.18 -2.74
CA ALA A 111 -7.75 4.76 -2.72
C ALA A 111 -8.97 3.84 -2.54
N LEU A 112 -9.94 4.20 -1.70
CA LEU A 112 -11.18 3.43 -1.49
C LEU A 112 -12.05 3.40 -2.75
N LEU A 113 -12.29 4.56 -3.37
CA LEU A 113 -13.03 4.66 -4.64
C LEU A 113 -12.32 3.90 -5.77
N ALA A 114 -10.99 3.93 -5.82
CA ALA A 114 -10.21 3.13 -6.75
C ALA A 114 -10.36 1.62 -6.50
N ILE A 115 -10.31 1.15 -5.25
CA ILE A 115 -10.52 -0.28 -4.92
C ILE A 115 -11.90 -0.75 -5.42
N ILE A 116 -12.95 0.08 -5.24
CA ILE A 116 -14.30 -0.18 -5.74
C ILE A 116 -14.27 -0.29 -7.27
N GLY A 117 -13.75 0.73 -7.97
CA GLY A 117 -13.71 0.76 -9.44
C GLY A 117 -12.77 -0.27 -10.11
N PHE A 118 -11.75 -0.78 -9.40
CA PHE A 118 -10.85 -1.85 -9.87
C PHE A 118 -11.30 -3.26 -9.51
N MET A 119 -12.33 -3.43 -8.65
CA MET A 119 -12.86 -4.74 -8.29
C MET A 119 -13.43 -5.53 -9.48
N PRO A 120 -14.19 -4.92 -10.43
CA PRO A 120 -14.80 -5.66 -11.56
C PRO A 120 -13.91 -5.75 -12.82
N THR A 121 -12.68 -5.22 -12.80
CA THR A 121 -11.76 -5.33 -13.95
C THR A 121 -11.07 -6.70 -13.99
N LYS A 122 -10.29 -7.00 -15.03
CA LYS A 122 -9.55 -8.28 -15.16
C LYS A 122 -8.28 -8.29 -14.30
N GLY A 123 -7.80 -9.50 -13.96
CA GLY A 123 -6.61 -9.70 -13.10
C GLY A 123 -5.29 -9.65 -13.85
N GLU A 124 -5.28 -10.21 -15.05
CA GLU A 124 -4.19 -10.11 -16.03
C GLU A 124 -2.82 -10.55 -15.46
N GLY A 125 -2.84 -11.47 -14.49
CA GLY A 125 -1.65 -12.00 -13.82
C GLY A 125 -0.99 -11.06 -12.80
N ALA A 126 -1.62 -9.94 -12.44
CA ALA A 126 -1.10 -9.01 -11.44
C ALA A 126 -0.89 -9.71 -10.08
N ILE A 127 0.16 -9.33 -9.34
CA ILE A 127 0.51 -9.99 -8.07
C ILE A 127 -0.64 -9.84 -7.07
N GLY A 128 -1.08 -10.97 -6.52
CA GLY A 128 -2.21 -11.04 -5.59
C GLY A 128 -3.59 -10.97 -6.27
N SER A 129 -3.69 -11.00 -7.59
CA SER A 129 -4.97 -11.16 -8.29
C SER A 129 -5.45 -12.61 -8.32
N LEU A 130 -6.77 -12.81 -8.44
CA LEU A 130 -7.43 -14.12 -8.54
C LEU A 130 -8.53 -14.08 -9.61
N ASP A 131 -8.61 -15.15 -10.42
CA ASP A 131 -9.54 -15.28 -11.54
C ASP A 131 -10.63 -16.35 -11.28
N TYR A 132 -11.31 -16.21 -10.13
CA TYR A 132 -12.50 -17.02 -9.78
C TYR A 132 -13.67 -16.74 -10.73
N THR A 133 -14.61 -17.68 -10.87
CA THR A 133 -15.77 -17.49 -11.76
C THR A 133 -16.75 -16.43 -11.22
N PRO A 134 -17.60 -15.86 -12.09
CA PRO A 134 -18.70 -14.97 -11.69
C PRO A 134 -19.59 -15.56 -10.58
N GLU A 135 -19.85 -16.86 -10.60
CA GLU A 135 -20.71 -17.58 -9.66
C GLU A 135 -20.03 -17.71 -8.29
N GLU A 136 -18.73 -18.05 -8.27
CA GLU A 136 -17.93 -18.12 -7.05
C GLU A 136 -17.79 -16.74 -6.39
N ARG A 137 -17.55 -15.69 -7.18
CA ARG A 137 -17.49 -14.30 -6.71
C ARG A 137 -18.82 -13.85 -6.11
N LYS A 138 -19.95 -14.14 -6.76
CA LYS A 138 -21.31 -13.89 -6.22
C LYS A 138 -21.61 -14.68 -4.95
N ALA A 139 -21.08 -15.89 -4.80
CA ALA A 139 -21.18 -16.67 -3.57
C ALA A 139 -20.33 -16.07 -2.42
N LEU A 140 -19.12 -15.57 -2.74
CA LEU A 140 -18.27 -14.86 -1.79
C LEU A 140 -18.86 -13.49 -1.40
N ALA A 141 -19.47 -12.76 -2.33
CA ALA A 141 -20.18 -11.50 -2.07
C ALA A 141 -21.26 -11.69 -0.99
N LYS A 142 -22.12 -12.71 -1.12
CA LYS A 142 -23.12 -13.04 -0.09
C LYS A 142 -22.48 -13.35 1.27
N ARG A 143 -21.45 -14.21 1.29
CA ARG A 143 -20.72 -14.60 2.52
C ARG A 143 -19.94 -13.46 3.18
N SER A 144 -19.60 -12.41 2.43
CA SER A 144 -18.80 -11.28 2.93
C SER A 144 -19.53 -10.46 4.00
N GLN A 145 -20.87 -10.42 3.97
CA GLN A 145 -21.67 -9.67 4.95
C GLN A 145 -21.55 -10.20 6.38
N ASP A 146 -21.34 -11.51 6.55
CA ASP A 146 -21.16 -12.16 7.86
C ASP A 146 -19.70 -12.12 8.35
N TYR A 147 -18.79 -11.45 7.63
CA TYR A 147 -17.40 -11.27 8.06
C TYR A 147 -17.31 -10.30 9.26
N PHE A 148 -16.50 -10.69 10.24
CA PHE A 148 -16.16 -9.90 11.42
C PHE A 148 -14.64 -9.76 11.52
N CYS A 149 -14.14 -8.54 11.77
CA CYS A 149 -12.72 -8.31 11.96
C CYS A 149 -12.32 -8.32 13.44
N GLU A 150 -11.57 -9.34 13.86
CA GLU A 150 -11.07 -9.48 15.23
C GLU A 150 -10.13 -8.33 15.68
N VAL A 151 -9.48 -7.63 14.74
CA VAL A 151 -8.51 -6.56 15.03
C VAL A 151 -9.19 -5.25 15.43
N CYS A 152 -10.33 -4.91 14.81
CA CYS A 152 -11.02 -3.63 15.03
C CYS A 152 -12.49 -3.78 15.48
N GLY A 153 -12.97 -5.00 15.69
CA GLY A 153 -14.34 -5.28 16.17
C GLY A 153 -15.45 -5.02 15.15
N VAL A 154 -15.10 -4.77 13.89
CA VAL A 154 -16.05 -4.31 12.86
C VAL A 154 -16.78 -5.48 12.19
N SER A 155 -18.12 -5.43 12.16
CA SER A 155 -19.01 -6.40 11.51
C SER A 155 -19.56 -5.85 10.20
N MET A 156 -19.32 -6.54 9.07
CA MET A 156 -19.62 -5.99 7.73
C MET A 156 -21.11 -5.64 7.55
N LYS A 157 -21.99 -6.47 8.12
CA LYS A 157 -23.45 -6.32 8.12
C LYS A 157 -23.99 -4.96 8.59
N SER A 158 -23.23 -4.23 9.40
CA SER A 158 -23.66 -2.95 9.99
C SER A 158 -22.60 -1.83 9.90
N THR A 159 -21.56 -2.00 9.08
CA THR A 159 -20.47 -1.01 8.97
C THR A 159 -20.80 0.18 8.07
N LEU A 160 -21.50 -0.09 6.97
CA LEU A 160 -21.84 0.91 5.95
C LEU A 160 -23.30 1.33 6.09
N LEU A 161 -23.60 2.56 5.69
CA LEU A 161 -24.98 3.04 5.63
C LEU A 161 -25.79 2.25 4.57
N PRO A 162 -27.12 2.19 4.70
CA PRO A 162 -27.99 1.69 3.63
C PRO A 162 -27.81 2.49 2.33
N LEU A 163 -27.98 1.82 1.19
CA LEU A 163 -28.00 2.49 -0.11
C LEU A 163 -29.18 3.47 -0.22
N SER A 164 -28.98 4.51 -1.02
CA SER A 164 -29.83 5.69 -1.17
C SER A 164 -29.95 6.09 -2.65
N SER A 165 -30.82 7.05 -2.98
CA SER A 165 -30.90 7.58 -4.35
C SER A 165 -29.59 8.27 -4.81
N SER A 166 -28.88 8.91 -3.87
CA SER A 166 -27.56 9.51 -4.08
C SER A 166 -26.45 8.50 -4.37
N SER A 167 -26.62 7.21 -4.04
CA SER A 167 -25.56 6.20 -4.17
C SER A 167 -24.99 6.11 -5.58
N SER A 168 -25.89 6.17 -6.57
CA SER A 168 -25.58 6.15 -8.01
C SER A 168 -24.51 7.16 -8.45
N GLN A 169 -24.35 8.29 -7.75
CA GLN A 169 -23.32 9.29 -8.07
C GLN A 169 -21.92 8.85 -7.60
N ALA A 170 -21.83 8.17 -6.45
CA ALA A 170 -20.57 7.64 -5.93
C ALA A 170 -20.07 6.43 -6.74
N ASP A 171 -20.98 5.59 -7.23
CA ASP A 171 -20.65 4.51 -8.18
C ASP A 171 -20.05 5.05 -9.49
N VAL A 172 -20.63 6.14 -10.03
CA VAL A 172 -20.10 6.82 -11.22
C VAL A 172 -18.75 7.47 -10.93
N GLU A 173 -18.58 8.12 -9.77
CA GLU A 173 -17.27 8.66 -9.34
C GLU A 173 -16.21 7.56 -9.25
N ALA A 174 -16.52 6.41 -8.64
CA ALA A 174 -15.59 5.28 -8.50
C ALA A 174 -15.21 4.66 -9.86
N ARG A 175 -16.19 4.44 -10.74
CA ARG A 175 -15.99 3.89 -12.10
C ARG A 175 -15.14 4.84 -12.96
N GLU A 176 -15.43 6.13 -12.96
CA GLU A 176 -14.66 7.14 -13.71
C GLU A 176 -13.25 7.37 -13.14
N LEU A 177 -13.10 7.39 -11.80
CA LEU A 177 -11.80 7.52 -11.14
C LEU A 177 -10.88 6.34 -11.51
N ALA A 178 -11.37 5.10 -11.44
CA ALA A 178 -10.57 3.93 -11.83
C ALA A 178 -10.15 3.99 -13.31
N ARG A 179 -11.02 4.48 -14.21
CA ARG A 179 -10.68 4.72 -15.62
C ARG A 179 -9.56 5.76 -15.77
N GLN A 180 -9.61 6.87 -15.04
CA GLN A 180 -8.56 7.90 -15.06
C GLN A 180 -7.23 7.41 -14.49
N ILE A 181 -7.26 6.62 -13.41
CA ILE A 181 -6.06 6.04 -12.79
C ILE A 181 -5.41 5.01 -13.73
N SER A 182 -6.21 4.18 -14.42
CA SER A 182 -5.73 3.23 -15.42
C SER A 182 -5.02 3.93 -16.57
N PHE A 183 -5.69 4.90 -17.20
CA PHE A 183 -5.14 5.67 -18.32
C PHE A 183 -3.84 6.42 -17.94
N LYS A 184 -3.77 6.98 -16.72
CA LYS A 184 -2.54 7.64 -16.26
C LYS A 184 -1.36 6.65 -16.12
N ALA A 185 -1.62 5.39 -15.75
CA ALA A 185 -0.59 4.36 -15.67
C ALA A 185 -0.10 3.93 -17.07
N GLU A 186 -1.01 3.77 -18.03
CA GLU A 186 -0.67 3.46 -19.44
C GLU A 186 0.19 4.54 -20.10
N VAL A 187 -0.08 5.82 -19.79
CA VAL A 187 0.68 6.97 -20.32
C VAL A 187 2.03 7.19 -19.62
N ASN A 188 2.23 6.65 -18.41
CA ASN A 188 3.45 6.82 -17.62
C ASN A 188 4.01 5.46 -17.15
N PRO A 189 4.39 4.55 -18.07
CA PRO A 189 4.90 3.23 -17.70
C PRO A 189 6.29 3.33 -17.03
N PRO A 190 6.64 2.40 -16.13
CA PRO A 190 7.97 2.33 -15.50
C PRO A 190 9.07 1.90 -16.50
N GLY A 191 9.52 2.82 -17.35
CA GLY A 191 10.49 2.53 -18.41
C GLY A 191 10.92 3.74 -19.22
N GLY A 192 11.58 4.71 -18.60
CA GLY A 192 12.16 5.87 -19.27
C GLY A 192 13.37 5.49 -20.14
N ALA A 193 13.13 5.06 -21.38
CA ALA A 193 14.13 4.91 -22.43
C ALA A 193 13.71 5.76 -23.64
N GLU A 194 14.33 6.93 -23.80
CA GLU A 194 13.98 7.88 -24.85
C GLU A 194 14.35 7.34 -26.25
N ASN A 195 13.34 7.08 -27.09
CA ASN A 195 13.49 6.95 -28.53
C ASN A 195 12.43 7.85 -29.18
N HIS A 196 12.87 8.98 -29.75
CA HIS A 196 11.99 9.85 -30.55
C HIS A 196 11.66 9.21 -31.90
N PRO A 197 10.39 8.95 -32.23
CA PRO A 197 9.96 8.72 -33.61
C PRO A 197 9.78 10.08 -34.28
N ASN A 198 10.50 10.32 -35.38
CA ASN A 198 10.42 11.56 -36.14
C ASN A 198 9.01 11.73 -36.75
N GLN A 199 8.27 12.80 -36.39
CA GLN A 199 6.92 13.03 -36.94
C GLN A 199 6.97 13.63 -38.34
N SER A 200 6.90 12.78 -39.36
CA SER A 200 6.42 13.18 -40.68
C SER A 200 4.90 13.46 -40.61
N GLN A 201 4.52 14.72 -40.49
CA GLN A 201 3.11 15.13 -40.55
C GLN A 201 2.68 15.31 -42.01
N GLU A 202 1.65 14.58 -42.43
CA GLU A 202 1.05 14.72 -43.76
C GLU A 202 -0.42 15.16 -43.62
N ARG A 203 -0.74 16.33 -44.19
CA ARG A 203 -2.10 16.87 -44.26
C ARG A 203 -2.23 17.80 -45.48
N THR A 204 -3.11 17.41 -46.41
CA THR A 204 -3.68 18.22 -47.51
C THR A 204 -4.36 19.48 -46.95
N GLU A 205 -4.49 20.63 -47.63
CA GLU A 205 -4.34 21.07 -49.03
C GLU A 205 -4.44 22.64 -49.02
N PRO A 206 -4.51 23.42 -50.14
CA PRO A 206 -3.99 23.27 -51.51
C PRO A 206 -3.27 24.55 -52.06
N ASN A 207 -2.95 24.54 -53.36
CA ASN A 207 -3.02 25.70 -54.31
C ASN A 207 -1.78 26.62 -54.57
N VAL A 208 -1.09 26.37 -55.70
CA VAL A 208 -0.66 27.35 -56.76
C VAL A 208 0.23 28.56 -56.34
N ARG A 209 1.41 28.83 -56.94
CA ARG A 209 1.85 28.69 -58.36
C ARG A 209 3.40 28.70 -58.54
N THR A 210 3.84 28.25 -59.74
CA THR A 210 5.08 28.61 -60.49
C THR A 210 6.44 27.99 -60.08
N HIS A 211 6.97 27.17 -61.00
CA HIS A 211 8.39 26.87 -61.28
C HIS A 211 9.05 28.07 -62.04
N PRO A 212 10.35 28.05 -62.47
CA PRO A 212 11.36 26.97 -62.42
C PRO A 212 12.80 27.38 -61.97
N GLU A 213 13.74 26.41 -62.03
CA GLU A 213 15.17 26.54 -62.42
C GLU A 213 16.17 27.31 -61.49
N THR A 214 17.45 26.92 -61.31
CA THR A 214 18.25 25.76 -61.83
C THR A 214 19.29 25.27 -60.79
N GLU A 215 19.73 24.03 -60.95
CA GLU A 215 21.00 23.40 -60.51
C GLU A 215 22.30 24.13 -60.96
N PRO A 216 23.54 23.67 -60.59
CA PRO A 216 24.01 22.85 -59.45
C PRO A 216 25.37 23.31 -58.85
N ALA A 217 25.99 22.47 -58.00
CA ALA A 217 27.44 22.37 -57.70
C ALA A 217 28.08 23.49 -56.85
N ASP A 218 29.23 23.31 -56.18
CA ASP A 218 30.31 22.31 -56.38
C ASP A 218 31.03 21.85 -55.08
N VAL A 219 32.06 21.01 -55.22
CA VAL A 219 32.76 20.23 -54.19
C VAL A 219 34.07 20.89 -53.70
N SER A 220 34.38 20.84 -52.38
CA SER A 220 35.73 20.66 -51.75
C SER A 220 35.88 21.34 -50.37
N THR A 221 36.93 21.16 -49.53
CA THR A 221 37.89 20.09 -49.15
C THR A 221 38.86 20.70 -48.07
N SER A 222 39.56 19.88 -47.26
CA SER A 222 40.78 20.20 -46.45
C SER A 222 40.66 20.83 -45.04
N ALA A 223 41.77 20.84 -44.28
CA ALA A 223 41.89 21.17 -42.85
C ALA A 223 43.31 21.63 -42.41
N GLY A 224 43.42 22.28 -41.24
CA GLY A 224 44.65 22.71 -40.51
C GLY A 224 44.27 23.64 -39.32
N GLN A 225 44.76 23.51 -38.07
CA GLN A 225 46.11 23.76 -37.50
C GLN A 225 46.47 25.28 -37.39
N GLU A 226 46.83 25.89 -36.23
CA GLU A 226 46.92 25.42 -34.82
C GLU A 226 46.18 26.36 -33.83
N THR A 227 46.62 26.93 -32.68
CA THR A 227 47.93 27.15 -31.98
C THR A 227 47.76 27.08 -30.42
N SER A 228 48.60 27.77 -29.61
CA SER A 228 48.59 27.93 -28.13
C SER A 228 49.47 29.17 -27.75
N PRO A 229 49.80 29.58 -26.49
CA PRO A 229 49.45 29.14 -25.10
C PRO A 229 48.94 30.38 -24.24
N PRO A 230 49.10 30.57 -22.89
CA PRO A 230 49.65 29.74 -21.78
C PRO A 230 48.82 29.68 -20.45
N SER A 231 49.36 28.93 -19.48
CA SER A 231 48.87 28.70 -18.09
C SER A 231 49.66 29.57 -17.05
N PRO A 232 49.63 29.39 -15.70
CA PRO A 232 49.36 28.22 -14.82
C PRO A 232 48.14 28.47 -13.87
N SER A 233 47.83 27.78 -12.74
CA SER A 233 48.62 27.02 -11.75
C SER A 233 47.85 25.89 -11.03
N THR A 234 48.49 25.29 -10.02
CA THR A 234 48.26 23.96 -9.41
C THR A 234 47.87 23.97 -7.90
N ASN A 235 46.93 23.08 -7.50
CA ASN A 235 47.03 22.05 -6.42
C ASN A 235 47.30 22.42 -4.92
N VAL A 236 46.93 21.65 -3.86
CA VAL A 236 46.07 20.44 -3.66
C VAL A 236 45.73 20.16 -2.17
N SER A 237 44.51 19.63 -1.90
CA SER A 237 44.06 18.72 -0.80
C SER A 237 44.25 18.90 0.73
N ARG A 238 43.09 18.76 1.40
CA ARG A 238 42.74 17.82 2.52
C ARG A 238 43.04 18.18 3.99
N SER A 239 42.38 17.41 4.87
CA SER A 239 42.01 17.76 6.25
C SER A 239 42.78 16.98 7.34
N PRO A 240 42.92 17.54 8.56
CA PRO A 240 43.64 16.89 9.66
C PRO A 240 42.70 16.16 10.64
N ARG A 241 42.85 14.84 10.74
CA ARG A 241 42.47 14.02 11.90
C ARG A 241 43.75 13.30 12.37
N GLN A 242 43.89 13.04 13.68
CA GLN A 242 45.06 12.41 14.34
C GLN A 242 46.32 13.29 14.58
N ARG A 243 46.34 13.97 15.73
CA ARG A 243 47.47 14.17 16.67
C ARG A 243 46.80 14.48 18.03
N ARG A 244 47.31 14.12 19.21
CA ARG A 244 48.66 13.72 19.66
C ARG A 244 48.52 12.79 20.88
N ALA A 245 49.42 11.82 21.05
CA ALA A 245 49.48 10.96 22.26
C ALA A 245 50.53 11.48 23.28
N GLN A 246 50.56 10.82 24.46
CA GLN A 246 51.46 11.01 25.62
C GLN A 246 51.11 12.11 26.63
N GLN A 247 50.64 11.70 27.82
CA GLN A 247 51.35 11.90 29.10
C GLN A 247 50.75 11.07 30.26
N ARG A 248 51.63 10.46 31.08
CA ARG A 248 51.43 9.90 32.45
C ARG A 248 50.35 8.81 32.62
N ARG A 249 50.70 7.53 32.86
CA ARG A 249 51.31 6.85 34.04
C ARG A 249 50.26 6.30 35.03
N THR A 250 50.33 4.99 35.29
CA THR A 250 49.55 4.20 36.28
C THR A 250 50.23 4.22 37.68
N PRO A 251 49.58 3.70 38.75
CA PRO A 251 49.62 2.26 39.07
C PRO A 251 48.21 1.66 39.38
N ALA A 252 48.12 0.47 39.98
CA ALA A 252 46.91 -0.37 39.99
C ALA A 252 46.57 -1.05 41.33
N SER A 253 45.29 -1.43 41.48
CA SER A 253 44.76 -2.59 42.24
C SER A 253 43.45 -2.98 41.53
N THR A 254 43.14 -4.22 41.15
CA THR A 254 43.28 -5.55 41.80
C THR A 254 42.32 -5.70 42.98
N GLY A 255 41.11 -6.21 42.70
CA GLY A 255 40.08 -6.54 43.69
C GLY A 255 39.01 -7.45 43.11
N LEU A 256 39.12 -8.75 43.36
CA LEU A 256 38.10 -9.74 43.03
C LEU A 256 37.05 -9.79 44.16
N ILE A 257 35.78 -9.63 43.82
CA ILE A 257 34.66 -10.15 44.63
C ILE A 257 33.67 -10.82 43.68
N GLN A 258 33.21 -12.02 44.07
CA GLN A 258 32.28 -12.87 43.36
C GLN A 258 31.03 -13.08 44.22
N VAL A 259 29.91 -13.43 43.60
CA VAL A 259 28.64 -13.88 44.23
C VAL A 259 27.88 -12.82 45.05
N GLN A 260 26.70 -12.46 44.54
CA GLN A 260 25.46 -12.50 45.35
C GLN A 260 24.23 -12.64 44.44
N GLN A 261 24.08 -13.80 43.77
CA GLN A 261 22.80 -14.15 43.14
C GLN A 261 21.75 -14.35 44.25
N ARG A 262 20.93 -13.32 44.47
CA ARG A 262 19.90 -13.33 45.52
C ARG A 262 18.72 -14.19 45.06
N ALA A 263 18.69 -15.45 45.48
CA ALA A 263 17.60 -16.37 45.18
C ALA A 263 16.26 -15.82 45.69
N VAL A 264 15.39 -15.40 44.79
CA VAL A 264 14.02 -14.97 45.11
C VAL A 264 13.15 -16.22 45.17
N ASN A 265 13.06 -16.84 46.35
CA ASN A 265 12.08 -17.90 46.64
C ASN A 265 10.66 -17.29 46.71
N GLY A 266 10.08 -17.01 45.54
CA GLY A 266 8.74 -16.45 45.38
C GLY A 266 7.74 -17.46 44.82
N SER A 267 6.98 -18.12 45.71
CA SER A 267 5.69 -18.77 45.40
C SER A 267 5.62 -19.66 44.14
N ASN A 268 6.49 -20.68 44.02
CA ASN A 268 6.38 -21.71 42.98
C ASN A 268 5.00 -22.41 42.94
N THR A 269 4.29 -22.45 44.08
CA THR A 269 2.92 -22.98 44.18
C THR A 269 1.91 -22.22 43.31
N GLY A 270 1.99 -20.88 43.26
CA GLY A 270 1.08 -20.07 42.43
C GLY A 270 1.30 -20.30 40.94
N SER A 271 2.57 -20.41 40.53
CA SER A 271 2.93 -20.72 39.13
C SER A 271 2.47 -22.13 38.72
N ALA A 272 2.71 -23.14 39.58
CA ALA A 272 2.26 -24.51 39.31
C ALA A 272 0.73 -24.63 39.19
N VAL A 273 -0.03 -23.98 40.07
CA VAL A 273 -1.50 -23.94 39.99
C VAL A 273 -1.97 -23.24 38.71
N LEU A 274 -1.36 -22.11 38.33
CA LEU A 274 -1.69 -21.40 37.09
C LEU A 274 -1.45 -22.29 35.86
N ILE A 275 -0.33 -23.01 35.81
CA ILE A 275 0.01 -23.92 34.71
C ILE A 275 -1.01 -25.08 34.62
N VAL A 276 -1.39 -25.68 35.75
CA VAL A 276 -2.41 -26.75 35.78
C VAL A 276 -3.78 -26.23 35.34
N VAL A 277 -4.20 -25.04 35.79
CA VAL A 277 -5.47 -24.44 35.36
C VAL A 277 -5.46 -24.11 33.85
N LEU A 278 -4.36 -23.56 33.33
CA LEU A 278 -4.24 -23.24 31.90
C LEU A 278 -4.19 -24.50 31.02
N THR A 279 -3.48 -25.55 31.43
CA THR A 279 -3.45 -26.82 30.67
C THR A 279 -4.80 -27.52 30.68
N LEU A 280 -5.53 -27.53 31.80
CA LEU A 280 -6.89 -28.06 31.87
C LEU A 280 -7.88 -27.24 31.02
N ALA A 281 -7.80 -25.91 31.05
CA ALA A 281 -8.63 -25.04 30.22
C ALA A 281 -8.37 -25.25 28.72
N LEU A 282 -7.09 -25.35 28.32
CA LEU A 282 -6.71 -25.58 26.94
C LEU A 282 -7.10 -26.99 26.45
N ALA A 283 -6.97 -28.01 27.31
CA ALA A 283 -7.48 -29.35 27.04
C ALA A 283 -9.02 -29.37 26.88
N ALA A 284 -9.75 -28.64 27.72
CA ALA A 284 -11.21 -28.52 27.61
C ALA A 284 -11.65 -27.79 26.32
N LEU A 285 -10.89 -26.78 25.87
CA LEU A 285 -11.13 -26.10 24.59
C LEU A 285 -10.85 -27.02 23.39
N ILE A 286 -9.77 -27.82 23.43
CA ILE A 286 -9.51 -28.85 22.41
C ILE A 286 -10.62 -29.89 22.41
N PHE A 287 -10.99 -30.44 23.57
CA PHE A 287 -12.05 -31.44 23.67
C PHE A 287 -13.39 -30.90 23.16
N ARG A 288 -13.78 -29.68 23.54
CA ARG A 288 -14.99 -29.01 23.01
C ARG A 288 -14.93 -28.84 21.49
N ARG A 289 -13.77 -28.48 20.92
CA ARG A 289 -13.60 -28.35 19.45
C ARG A 289 -13.71 -29.70 18.74
N VAL A 290 -13.10 -30.75 19.31
CA VAL A 290 -13.17 -32.11 18.76
C VAL A 290 -14.59 -32.66 18.85
N TYR A 291 -15.26 -32.49 19.99
CA TYR A 291 -16.64 -32.92 20.20
C TYR A 291 -17.61 -32.25 19.19
N LEU A 292 -17.58 -30.92 19.10
CA LEU A 292 -18.42 -30.18 18.13
C LEU A 292 -18.08 -30.46 16.66
N ALA A 293 -16.85 -30.89 16.36
CA ALA A 293 -16.48 -31.35 15.02
C ALA A 293 -16.92 -32.80 14.74
N ASN A 294 -17.11 -33.61 15.77
CA ASN A 294 -17.52 -35.01 15.66
C ASN A 294 -19.05 -35.16 15.65
N ASP A 295 -19.79 -34.31 16.36
CA ASP A 295 -21.24 -34.17 16.18
C ASP A 295 -21.56 -33.88 14.69
N TYR A 296 -20.80 -32.97 14.08
CA TYR A 296 -20.91 -32.57 12.67
C TYR A 296 -20.59 -33.68 11.64
N ILE A 297 -20.16 -34.87 12.08
CA ILE A 297 -19.85 -36.03 11.24
C ILE A 297 -20.95 -37.10 11.28
N PHE A 298 -21.83 -37.09 12.29
CA PHE A 298 -22.90 -38.08 12.43
C PHE A 298 -24.23 -37.71 11.76
N ASP A 299 -24.50 -36.42 11.53
CA ASP A 299 -25.75 -35.94 10.90
C ASP A 299 -25.80 -36.10 9.35
N TYR A 300 -25.04 -37.03 8.77
CA TYR A 300 -24.91 -37.17 7.30
C TYR A 300 -25.31 -38.53 6.68
N GLU A 301 -25.75 -39.52 7.47
CA GLU A 301 -26.40 -40.74 6.96
C GLU A 301 -27.64 -41.14 7.78
N LEU A 302 -28.82 -40.63 7.39
CA LEU A 302 -30.14 -41.29 7.53
C LEU A 302 -31.22 -40.59 6.70
#